data_AF-A0A9Q8WIX6-F1
#
_entry.id   AF-A0A9Q8WIX6-F1
#
_cell.length_a   1.000
_cell.length_b   1.000
_cell.length_c   1.000
_cell.angle_alpha   90.00
_cell.angle_beta   90.00
_cell.angle_gamma   90.00
#
_symmetry.space_group_name_H-M   'P 1'
#
loop_
_entity.id
_entity.type
_entity.pdbx_description
1 polymer ?
#
loop_
_entity_poly.entity_id
_entity_poly.type
_entity_poly.pdbx_seq_one_letter_code
_entity_poly.pdbx_strand_id
1 'polypeptide(L)'
;MANQSISDVKEGSVVLSMDIILLIVDHLIADAKEADKGIVWWLAYVHETPSKVVFLEDFVENGREKVNLRGRFRRLQLPSQINRMSRSLVHREFLRHPMGKIYRTYVSERLPIDAWVLPTIDRFILLVADKDEANMQLAALSLRQSLHLPTPQAPPLIDCIRRIHLPLRQEFGAALTVLAALPSLTELAIVVGQWHDIHTKTTPDPSHKKALRRINHAAFPELAEWEEEHADDLQTLWLPFQKRGVRFFGKMIERSGYVMELTLKKNRLYMRLCHPFKRPRVCSHCKAIRT
;
A
#
# COMPACT_ATOMS: atom_id res chain seq x y z
N MET A 1 48.07 32.03 -40.34
CA MET A 1 47.20 31.13 -39.55
C MET A 1 47.51 31.37 -38.09
N ALA A 2 46.61 32.04 -37.37
CA ALA A 2 46.83 32.47 -35.99
C ALA A 2 46.35 31.37 -35.04
N ASN A 3 47.26 30.81 -34.24
CA ASN A 3 46.94 29.95 -33.10
C ASN A 3 46.39 30.83 -31.97
N GLN A 4 45.07 30.85 -31.77
CA GLN A 4 44.49 31.32 -30.53
C GLN A 4 44.62 30.23 -29.47
N SER A 5 45.57 30.42 -28.56
CA SER A 5 45.63 29.67 -27.31
C SER A 5 44.37 29.97 -26.50
N ILE A 6 43.56 28.93 -26.25
CA ILE A 6 42.46 28.98 -25.29
C ILE A 6 43.12 29.23 -23.93
N SER A 7 42.98 30.45 -23.42
CA SER A 7 43.40 30.78 -22.06
C SER A 7 42.53 29.98 -21.10
N ASP A 8 43.15 29.10 -20.31
CA ASP A 8 42.55 28.51 -19.12
C ASP A 8 42.11 29.65 -18.19
N VAL A 9 40.82 29.97 -18.24
CA VAL A 9 40.17 30.72 -17.17
C VAL A 9 40.24 29.81 -15.96
N LYS A 10 41.13 30.13 -15.02
CA LYS A 10 41.11 29.58 -13.67
C LYS A 10 39.77 29.96 -13.05
N GLU A 11 38.75 29.14 -13.25
CA GLU A 11 37.54 29.16 -12.42
C GLU A 11 38.01 28.94 -10.98
N GLY A 12 37.97 30.02 -10.19
CA GLY A 12 38.19 29.93 -8.76
C GLY A 12 37.23 28.87 -8.21
N SER A 13 37.74 27.95 -7.39
CA SER A 13 36.90 26.98 -6.68
C SER A 13 35.83 27.74 -5.91
N VAL A 14 34.61 27.78 -6.45
CA VAL A 14 33.46 28.33 -5.74
C VAL A 14 33.13 27.31 -4.66
N VAL A 15 33.59 27.58 -3.45
CA VAL A 15 33.22 26.79 -2.27
C VAL A 15 31.73 27.06 -2.02
N LEU A 16 30.88 26.12 -2.44
CA LEU A 16 29.47 26.16 -2.10
C LEU A 16 29.31 26.13 -0.58
N SER A 17 28.48 27.02 -0.03
CA SER A 17 28.13 26.95 1.38
C SER A 17 27.33 25.67 1.68
N MET A 18 27.45 25.17 2.90
CA MET A 18 26.74 23.95 3.31
C MET A 18 25.22 24.12 3.22
N ASP A 19 24.70 25.34 3.44
CA ASP A 19 23.27 25.63 3.34
C ASP A 19 22.75 25.44 1.91
N ILE A 20 23.52 25.87 0.90
CA ILE A 20 23.15 25.67 -0.51
C ILE A 20 23.17 24.17 -0.84
N ILE A 21 24.16 23.42 -0.34
CA ILE A 21 24.21 21.97 -0.53
C ILE A 21 22.98 21.29 0.09
N LEU A 22 22.56 21.71 1.29
CA LEU A 22 21.37 21.15 1.95
C LEU A 22 20.07 21.49 1.18
N LEU A 23 19.95 22.71 0.65
CA LEU A 23 18.81 23.10 -0.19
C LEU A 23 18.73 22.25 -1.47
N ILE A 24 19.87 22.00 -2.13
CA ILE A 24 19.95 21.11 -3.29
C ILE A 24 19.52 19.70 -2.90
N VAL A 25 19.98 19.18 -1.75
CA VAL A 25 19.59 17.86 -1.25
C VAL A 25 18.09 17.77 -0.98
N ASP A 26 17.49 18.79 -0.36
CA ASP A 26 16.05 18.83 -0.10
C ASP A 26 15.24 18.82 -1.41
N HIS A 27 15.70 19.55 -2.44
CA HIS A 27 15.08 19.49 -3.77
C HIS A 27 15.21 18.11 -4.42
N LEU A 28 16.39 17.49 -4.37
CA LEU A 28 16.58 16.13 -4.89
C LEU A 28 15.69 15.10 -4.19
N ILE A 29 15.46 15.25 -2.88
CA ILE A 29 14.55 14.41 -2.10
C ILE A 29 13.09 14.66 -2.54
N ALA A 30 12.69 15.91 -2.73
CA ALA A 30 11.34 16.26 -3.20
C ALA A 30 11.06 15.68 -4.59
N ASP A 31 12.00 15.83 -5.53
CA ASP A 31 11.93 15.25 -6.88
C ASP A 31 11.81 13.72 -6.82
N ALA A 32 12.60 13.09 -5.94
CA ALA A 32 12.54 11.65 -5.76
C ALA A 32 11.19 11.18 -5.21
N LYS A 33 10.54 11.96 -4.33
CA LYS A 33 9.19 11.68 -3.80
C LYS A 33 8.12 11.84 -4.86
N GLU A 34 8.18 12.89 -5.66
CA GLU A 34 7.20 13.17 -6.72
C GLU A 34 7.28 12.14 -7.85
N ALA A 35 8.48 11.71 -8.22
CA ALA A 35 8.69 10.70 -9.25
C ALA A 35 8.28 9.28 -8.83
N ASP A 36 8.09 9.03 -7.53
CA ASP A 36 7.82 7.71 -7.01
C ASP A 36 6.33 7.33 -7.12
N LYS A 37 6.07 6.12 -7.59
CA LYS A 37 4.70 5.59 -7.81
C LYS A 37 4.17 4.76 -6.64
N GLY A 38 4.96 4.68 -5.58
CA GLY A 38 4.75 3.79 -4.45
C GLY A 38 5.28 2.38 -4.73
N ILE A 39 5.56 1.66 -3.66
CA ILE A 39 5.87 0.23 -3.65
C ILE A 39 4.77 -0.46 -2.86
N VAL A 40 4.40 -1.66 -3.32
CA VAL A 40 3.58 -2.58 -2.56
C VAL A 40 4.51 -3.52 -1.80
N TRP A 41 4.41 -3.48 -0.47
CA TRP A 41 5.21 -4.29 0.43
C TRP A 41 4.35 -5.38 1.04
N TRP A 42 4.81 -6.62 1.04
CA TRP A 42 4.24 -7.63 1.91
C TRP A 42 4.81 -7.49 3.31
N LEU A 43 3.95 -7.59 4.32
CA LEU A 43 4.33 -7.68 5.72
C LEU A 43 4.50 -9.15 6.04
N ALA A 44 5.61 -9.53 6.66
CA ALA A 44 5.86 -10.89 7.08
C ALA A 44 6.53 -10.97 8.44
N TYR A 45 6.43 -12.15 9.05
CA TYR A 45 7.13 -12.48 10.27
C TYR A 45 8.51 -13.07 9.96
N VAL A 46 9.56 -12.55 10.61
CA VAL A 46 10.90 -13.15 10.62
C VAL A 46 11.44 -13.09 12.02
N HIS A 47 11.63 -14.26 12.62
CA HIS A 47 12.04 -14.40 14.02
C HIS A 47 13.37 -13.71 14.31
N GLU A 48 14.33 -13.70 13.39
CA GLU A 48 15.66 -13.14 13.61
C GLU A 48 15.68 -11.61 13.71
N THR A 49 14.61 -10.94 13.26
CA THR A 49 14.55 -9.47 13.29
C THR A 49 14.11 -8.94 14.67
N PRO A 50 14.67 -7.82 15.16
CA PRO A 50 14.27 -7.26 16.46
C PRO A 50 12.79 -6.88 16.53
N SER A 51 12.23 -6.37 15.43
CA SER A 51 10.79 -6.05 15.28
C SER A 51 9.92 -7.29 15.10
N LYS A 52 10.51 -8.46 14.78
CA LYS A 52 9.83 -9.68 14.30
C LYS A 52 9.01 -9.52 13.02
N VAL A 53 8.86 -8.29 12.53
CA VAL A 53 8.15 -7.91 11.31
C VAL A 53 9.16 -7.38 10.31
N VAL A 54 9.03 -7.80 9.06
CA VAL A 54 9.84 -7.35 7.92
C VAL A 54 8.96 -6.98 6.74
N PHE A 55 9.52 -6.17 5.84
CA PHE A 55 8.95 -5.96 4.51
C PHE A 55 9.50 -6.99 3.53
N LEU A 56 8.64 -7.54 2.69
CA LEU A 56 9.03 -8.32 1.53
C LEU A 56 8.64 -7.54 0.28
N GLU A 57 9.54 -7.51 -0.69
CA GLU A 57 9.21 -6.95 -1.99
C GLU A 57 8.22 -7.89 -2.70
N ASP A 58 7.14 -7.33 -3.22
CA ASP A 58 6.24 -8.06 -4.11
C ASP A 58 6.92 -8.25 -5.47
N PHE A 59 7.22 -9.48 -5.84
CA PHE A 59 7.82 -9.79 -7.13
C PHE A 59 6.77 -9.81 -8.27
N VAL A 60 5.47 -9.83 -7.96
CA VAL A 60 4.42 -10.05 -8.98
C VAL A 60 3.15 -9.25 -8.70
N GLU A 61 3.06 -8.01 -9.22
CA GLU A 61 1.74 -7.40 -9.50
C GLU A 61 1.35 -7.75 -10.94
N ASN A 62 0.34 -8.61 -11.12
CA ASN A 62 -0.30 -8.90 -12.42
C ASN A 62 0.63 -9.45 -13.52
N GLY A 63 1.59 -10.32 -13.19
CA GLY A 63 2.47 -10.96 -14.17
C GLY A 63 3.45 -10.00 -14.87
N ARG A 64 3.58 -8.76 -14.39
CA ARG A 64 4.58 -7.80 -14.85
C ARG A 64 5.52 -7.50 -13.71
N GLU A 65 6.75 -8.00 -13.79
CA GLU A 65 7.83 -7.49 -12.95
C GLU A 65 7.93 -5.98 -13.10
N LYS A 66 8.00 -5.27 -11.98
CA LYS A 66 8.87 -4.10 -11.84
C LYS A 66 9.07 -3.73 -10.37
N VAL A 67 10.08 -4.40 -9.80
CA VAL A 67 10.88 -3.94 -8.65
C VAL A 67 11.10 -2.43 -8.76
N ASN A 68 10.47 -1.67 -7.88
CA ASN A 68 10.64 -0.21 -7.80
C ASN A 68 11.62 0.17 -6.68
N LEU A 69 12.08 -0.78 -5.83
CA LEU A 69 13.11 -0.48 -4.83
C LEU A 69 14.45 -0.08 -5.48
N ARG A 70 14.89 -0.78 -6.52
CA ARG A 70 16.11 -0.41 -7.27
C ARG A 70 15.97 0.97 -7.93
N GLY A 71 14.79 1.28 -8.47
CA GLY A 71 14.49 2.58 -9.06
C GLY A 71 14.54 3.70 -8.00
N ARG A 72 13.88 3.49 -6.86
CA ARG A 72 13.90 4.38 -5.71
C ARG A 72 15.31 4.60 -5.18
N PHE A 73 16.08 3.53 -5.00
CA PHE A 73 17.48 3.61 -4.57
C PHE A 73 18.33 4.46 -5.52
N ARG A 74 18.21 4.25 -6.85
CA ARG A 74 18.94 5.07 -7.84
C ARG A 74 18.61 6.56 -7.74
N ARG A 75 17.34 6.92 -7.50
CA ARG A 75 16.95 8.33 -7.31
C ARG A 75 17.53 8.93 -6.02
N LEU A 76 17.66 8.12 -4.98
CA LEU A 76 18.13 8.56 -3.66
C LEU A 76 19.64 8.40 -3.46
N GLN A 77 20.34 7.77 -4.40
CA GLN A 77 21.76 7.45 -4.28
C GLN A 77 22.59 8.73 -4.06
N LEU A 78 22.40 9.72 -4.92
CA LEU A 78 23.16 10.98 -4.87
C LEU A 78 22.98 11.71 -3.53
N PRO A 79 21.74 12.07 -3.09
CA PRO A 79 21.56 12.76 -1.81
C PRO A 79 21.98 11.92 -0.59
N SER A 80 22.02 10.59 -0.69
CA SER A 80 22.43 9.71 0.42
C SER A 80 23.95 9.55 0.59
N GLN A 81 24.74 9.90 -0.45
CA GLN A 81 26.18 9.64 -0.51
C GLN A 81 27.05 10.88 -0.19
N ILE A 82 26.46 12.08 -0.10
CA ILE A 82 27.21 13.32 0.14
C ILE A 82 27.84 13.34 1.53
N ASN A 83 27.03 13.34 2.60
CA ASN A 83 27.50 13.32 3.97
C ASN A 83 26.42 12.79 4.94
N ARG A 84 26.74 12.77 6.24
CA ARG A 84 25.82 12.27 7.28
C ARG A 84 24.54 13.10 7.39
N MET A 85 24.61 14.41 7.22
CA MET A 85 23.43 15.30 7.31
C MET A 85 22.48 15.04 6.15
N SER A 86 22.99 15.01 4.91
CA SER A 86 22.20 14.71 3.72
C SER A 86 21.54 13.34 3.82
N ARG A 87 22.28 12.32 4.29
CA ARG A 87 21.73 10.98 4.53
C ARG A 87 20.60 10.98 5.57
N SER A 88 20.75 11.77 6.64
CA SER A 88 19.70 11.92 7.66
C SER A 88 18.43 12.55 7.09
N LEU A 89 18.55 13.53 6.19
CA LEU A 89 17.40 14.14 5.51
C LEU A 89 16.67 13.13 4.64
N VAL A 90 17.42 12.34 3.86
CA VAL A 90 16.85 11.26 3.06
C VAL A 90 16.10 10.25 3.95
N HIS A 91 16.73 9.79 5.03
CA HIS A 91 16.14 8.80 5.93
C HIS A 91 14.95 9.31 6.75
N ARG A 92 14.75 10.63 6.84
CA ARG A 92 13.55 11.22 7.47
C ARG A 92 12.31 11.03 6.59
N GLU A 93 12.49 11.10 5.27
CA GLU A 93 11.41 10.97 4.30
C GLU A 93 11.24 9.52 3.82
N PHE A 94 12.35 8.82 3.59
CA PHE A 94 12.41 7.43 3.16
C PHE A 94 12.94 6.56 4.29
N LEU A 95 12.01 5.98 5.05
CA LEU A 95 12.32 5.23 6.26
C LEU A 95 12.98 3.89 5.91
N ARG A 96 14.06 3.57 6.61
CA ARG A 96 14.78 2.30 6.42
C ARG A 96 14.31 1.26 7.43
N HIS A 97 13.88 0.11 6.92
CA HIS A 97 13.40 -0.99 7.75
C HIS A 97 13.89 -2.35 7.25
N PRO A 98 14.00 -3.35 8.14
CA PRO A 98 14.45 -4.68 7.76
C PRO A 98 13.62 -5.27 6.61
N MET A 99 14.31 -5.78 5.60
CA MET A 99 13.70 -6.53 4.51
C MET A 99 13.89 -8.02 4.74
N GLY A 100 12.91 -8.83 4.35
CA GLY A 100 13.00 -10.28 4.37
C GLY A 100 13.02 -10.85 2.96
N LYS A 101 13.35 -12.14 2.89
CA LYS A 101 13.26 -12.92 1.66
C LYS A 101 12.12 -13.93 1.74
N ILE A 102 11.30 -13.99 0.68
CA ILE A 102 10.34 -15.07 0.51
C ILE A 102 10.88 -16.08 -0.50
N TYR A 103 10.78 -17.36 -0.17
CA TYR A 103 11.13 -18.48 -1.03
C TYR A 103 9.90 -19.35 -1.21
N ARG A 104 9.24 -19.24 -2.37
CA ARG A 104 8.04 -20.00 -2.76
C ARG A 104 6.91 -19.92 -1.71
N THR A 105 7.01 -20.72 -0.65
CA THR A 105 6.00 -20.99 0.38
C THR A 105 6.52 -20.76 1.81
N TYR A 106 7.69 -20.13 2.00
CA TYR A 106 8.14 -19.73 3.33
C TYR A 106 8.97 -18.44 3.32
N VAL A 107 8.85 -17.67 4.40
CA VAL A 107 9.66 -16.48 4.66
C VAL A 107 10.91 -16.94 5.39
N SER A 108 12.08 -16.84 4.78
CA SER A 108 13.25 -17.57 5.25
C SER A 108 14.14 -16.77 6.20
N GLU A 109 14.48 -15.53 5.84
CA GLU A 109 15.57 -14.82 6.51
C GLU A 109 15.51 -13.30 6.31
N ARG A 110 16.22 -12.58 7.17
CA ARG A 110 16.49 -11.15 7.00
C ARG A 110 17.51 -10.95 5.87
N LEU A 111 17.21 -10.04 4.96
CA LEU A 111 18.16 -9.59 3.94
C LEU A 111 19.17 -8.56 4.51
N PRO A 112 20.40 -8.51 3.96
CA PRO A 112 21.38 -7.49 4.33
C PRO A 112 21.02 -6.09 3.84
N ILE A 113 20.03 -5.98 2.94
CA ILE A 113 19.48 -4.73 2.45
C ILE A 113 18.18 -4.40 3.20
N ASP A 114 17.98 -3.11 3.46
CA ASP A 114 16.74 -2.62 4.07
C ASP A 114 15.77 -2.16 2.98
N ALA A 115 14.48 -2.24 3.29
CA ALA A 115 13.45 -1.56 2.53
C ALA A 115 13.57 -0.05 2.74
N TRP A 116 13.25 0.71 1.69
CA TRP A 116 13.20 2.17 1.72
C TRP A 116 11.74 2.58 1.60
N VAL A 117 11.05 2.71 2.72
CA VAL A 117 9.60 2.93 2.77
C VAL A 117 9.29 4.42 2.67
N LEU A 118 8.32 4.76 1.82
CA LEU A 118 7.74 6.09 1.73
C LEU A 118 6.27 6.03 2.20
N PRO A 119 5.98 6.27 3.50
CA PRO A 119 4.66 6.02 4.09
C PRO A 119 3.50 6.76 3.41
N THR A 120 3.80 7.90 2.79
CA THR A 120 2.82 8.76 2.11
C THR A 120 2.26 8.16 0.83
N ILE A 121 3.00 7.28 0.13
CA ILE A 121 2.52 6.64 -1.12
C ILE A 121 2.60 5.10 -1.15
N ASP A 122 3.43 4.48 -0.31
CA ASP A 122 3.56 3.02 -0.24
C ASP A 122 2.32 2.34 0.31
N ARG A 123 2.15 1.07 -0.05
CA ARG A 123 1.00 0.22 0.33
C ARG A 123 1.52 -1.08 0.91
N PHE A 124 0.77 -1.65 1.84
CA PHE A 124 1.18 -2.85 2.56
C PHE A 124 0.14 -3.95 2.39
N ILE A 125 0.58 -5.17 2.15
CA ILE A 125 -0.28 -6.37 2.14
C ILE A 125 0.13 -7.22 3.32
N LEU A 126 -0.83 -7.69 4.11
CA LEU A 126 -0.52 -8.66 5.16
C LEU A 126 -0.31 -10.02 4.52
N LEU A 127 0.68 -10.77 4.99
CA LEU A 127 0.79 -12.18 4.63
C LEU A 127 -0.50 -12.91 5.00
N VAL A 128 -1.24 -13.35 3.99
CA VAL A 128 -2.39 -14.24 4.13
C VAL A 128 -1.98 -15.56 3.49
N ALA A 129 -2.10 -16.64 4.25
CA ALA A 129 -1.73 -17.97 3.80
C ALA A 129 -2.91 -18.66 3.14
N ASP A 130 -2.64 -19.48 2.12
CA ASP A 130 -3.64 -20.44 1.63
C ASP A 130 -3.81 -21.59 2.63
N LYS A 131 -4.97 -22.25 2.57
CA LYS A 131 -5.36 -23.32 3.53
C LYS A 131 -4.44 -24.54 3.50
N ASP A 132 -3.73 -24.75 2.41
CA ASP A 132 -2.91 -25.94 2.20
C ASP A 132 -1.43 -25.74 2.56
N GLU A 133 -1.03 -24.53 2.98
CA GLU A 133 0.36 -24.19 3.29
C GLU A 133 0.59 -23.93 4.78
N ALA A 134 0.78 -25.01 5.56
CA ALA A 134 0.95 -24.95 7.02
C ALA A 134 2.05 -23.96 7.50
N ASN A 135 3.18 -23.91 6.78
CA ASN A 135 4.27 -22.97 7.12
C ASN A 135 3.86 -21.51 6.93
N MET A 136 3.11 -21.21 5.87
CA MET A 136 2.58 -19.86 5.64
C MET A 136 1.52 -19.50 6.67
N GLN A 137 0.68 -20.45 7.08
CA GLN A 137 -0.31 -20.22 8.14
C GLN A 137 0.35 -19.87 9.46
N LEU A 138 1.40 -20.60 9.84
CA LEU A 138 2.17 -20.30 11.03
C LEU A 138 2.82 -18.91 10.92
N ALA A 139 3.39 -18.57 9.76
CA ALA A 139 3.97 -17.25 9.53
C ALA A 139 2.92 -16.11 9.60
N ALA A 140 1.74 -16.30 9.00
CA ALA A 140 0.64 -15.34 9.04
C ALA A 140 0.06 -15.18 10.46
N LEU A 141 -0.03 -16.27 11.23
CA LEU A 141 -0.39 -16.23 12.65
C LEU A 141 0.66 -15.48 13.47
N SER A 142 1.95 -15.79 13.28
CA SER A 142 3.06 -15.15 13.98
C SER A 142 3.17 -13.66 13.66
N LEU A 143 2.90 -13.28 12.41
CA LEU A 143 2.80 -11.88 12.00
C LEU A 143 1.68 -11.16 12.74
N ARG A 144 0.47 -11.73 12.75
CA ARG A 144 -0.68 -11.16 13.45
C ARG A 144 -0.38 -10.96 14.94
N GLN A 145 0.21 -11.95 15.59
CA GLN A 145 0.62 -11.84 16.99
C GLN A 145 1.67 -10.74 17.20
N SER A 146 2.66 -10.64 16.31
CA SER A 146 3.72 -9.62 16.40
C SER A 146 3.21 -8.19 16.14
N LEU A 147 2.14 -8.03 15.36
CA LEU A 147 1.48 -6.74 15.17
C LEU A 147 0.54 -6.40 16.33
N HIS A 148 -0.09 -7.40 16.95
CA HIS A 148 -0.97 -7.22 18.10
C HIS A 148 -0.19 -6.95 19.40
N LEU A 149 0.93 -7.63 19.59
CA LEU A 149 1.83 -7.52 20.74
C LEU A 149 3.25 -7.16 20.23
N PRO A 150 3.45 -5.90 19.81
CA PRO A 150 4.71 -5.47 19.22
C PRO A 150 5.87 -5.55 20.19
N THR A 151 7.05 -5.95 19.69
CA THR A 151 8.30 -5.82 20.45
C THR A 151 8.66 -4.35 20.64
N PRO A 152 9.54 -4.00 21.59
CA PRO A 152 9.97 -2.61 21.79
C PRO A 152 10.63 -1.96 20.56
N GLN A 153 11.10 -2.75 19.59
CA GLN A 153 11.76 -2.28 18.37
C GLN A 153 10.81 -2.21 17.14
N ALA A 154 9.58 -2.69 17.28
CA ALA A 154 8.58 -2.66 16.22
C ALA A 154 7.92 -1.29 15.95
N PRO A 155 7.77 -0.35 16.92
CA PRO A 155 7.02 0.89 16.70
C PRO A 155 7.43 1.70 15.46
N PRO A 156 8.73 1.96 15.19
CA PRO A 156 9.13 2.73 14.00
C PRO A 156 8.65 2.10 12.68
N LEU A 157 8.59 0.76 12.62
CA LEU A 157 8.07 0.04 11.46
C LEU A 157 6.55 0.12 11.43
N ILE A 158 5.87 -0.12 12.55
CA ILE A 158 4.41 -0.11 12.63
C ILE A 158 3.85 1.29 12.30
N ASP A 159 4.50 2.35 12.75
CA ASP A 159 4.10 3.74 12.53
C ASP A 159 4.18 4.16 11.06
N CYS A 160 4.93 3.42 10.22
CA CYS A 160 5.03 3.66 8.79
C CYS A 160 3.85 3.08 8.00
N ILE A 161 3.08 2.16 8.60
CA ILE A 161 1.99 1.44 7.94
C ILE A 161 0.73 2.31 7.92
N ARG A 162 0.54 3.02 6.80
CA ARG A 162 -0.61 3.93 6.62
C ARG A 162 -1.72 3.38 5.73
N ARG A 163 -1.39 2.54 4.76
CA ARG A 163 -2.32 2.09 3.72
C ARG A 163 -2.17 0.60 3.50
N ILE A 164 -3.17 -0.18 3.91
CA ILE A 164 -3.15 -1.64 3.78
C ILE A 164 -4.09 -2.11 2.69
N HIS A 165 -3.67 -3.12 1.94
CA HIS A 165 -4.41 -3.83 0.94
C HIS A 165 -4.66 -5.26 1.43
N LEU A 166 -5.92 -5.70 1.45
CA LEU A 166 -6.31 -7.03 1.89
C LEU A 166 -7.18 -7.73 0.85
N PRO A 167 -6.94 -9.01 0.57
CA PRO A 167 -7.91 -9.81 -0.14
C PRO A 167 -9.12 -10.10 0.76
N LEU A 168 -10.32 -10.15 0.16
CA LEU A 168 -11.51 -10.63 0.86
C LEU A 168 -11.45 -12.17 0.92
N ARG A 169 -10.92 -12.69 2.03
CA ARG A 169 -10.75 -14.13 2.30
C ARG A 169 -11.30 -14.46 3.69
N GLN A 170 -11.36 -15.74 4.03
CA GLN A 170 -11.86 -16.20 5.33
C GLN A 170 -11.13 -15.55 6.52
N GLU A 171 -9.85 -15.24 6.39
CA GLU A 171 -9.04 -14.62 7.44
C GLU A 171 -9.24 -13.11 7.57
N PHE A 172 -10.08 -12.50 6.72
CA PHE A 172 -10.24 -11.05 6.64
C PHE A 172 -10.71 -10.43 7.97
N GLY A 173 -11.70 -11.02 8.64
CA GLY A 173 -12.16 -10.55 9.95
C GLY A 173 -11.05 -10.58 11.02
N ALA A 174 -10.28 -11.66 11.06
CA ALA A 174 -9.14 -11.78 11.98
C ALA A 174 -8.01 -10.80 11.65
N ALA A 175 -7.80 -10.49 10.37
CA ALA A 175 -6.87 -9.45 9.96
C ALA A 175 -7.34 -8.08 10.46
N LEU A 176 -8.62 -7.72 10.25
CA LEU A 176 -9.19 -6.44 10.71
C LEU A 176 -8.98 -6.22 12.22
N THR A 177 -9.14 -7.24 13.05
CA THR A 177 -8.91 -7.12 14.51
C THR A 177 -7.49 -6.66 14.84
N VAL A 178 -6.47 -7.18 14.13
CA VAL A 178 -5.08 -6.79 14.33
C VAL A 178 -4.81 -5.40 13.74
N LEU A 179 -5.40 -5.10 12.58
CA LEU A 179 -5.22 -3.82 11.91
C LEU A 179 -5.82 -2.64 12.68
N ALA A 180 -6.84 -2.88 13.48
CA ALA A 180 -7.43 -1.88 14.35
C ALA A 180 -6.40 -1.31 15.36
N ALA A 181 -5.35 -2.07 15.69
CA ALA A 181 -4.29 -1.65 16.61
C ALA A 181 -3.19 -0.80 15.94
N LEU A 182 -3.11 -0.75 14.61
CA LEU A 182 -2.05 0.01 13.92
C LEU A 182 -2.32 1.52 14.05
N PRO A 183 -1.43 2.31 14.68
CA PRO A 183 -1.69 3.70 15.07
C PRO A 183 -1.78 4.67 13.90
N SER A 184 -0.94 4.48 12.87
CA SER A 184 -0.84 5.37 11.71
C SER A 184 -1.71 4.98 10.52
N LEU A 185 -2.50 3.91 10.66
CA LEU A 185 -3.37 3.44 9.59
C LEU A 185 -4.41 4.52 9.23
N THR A 186 -4.47 4.88 7.94
CA THR A 186 -5.42 5.86 7.39
C THR A 186 -6.33 5.26 6.32
N GLU A 187 -5.90 4.18 5.64
CA GLU A 187 -6.67 3.56 4.56
C GLU A 187 -6.59 2.04 4.57
N LEU A 188 -7.71 1.40 4.26
CA LEU A 188 -7.85 -0.02 3.99
C LEU A 188 -8.46 -0.21 2.60
N ALA A 189 -7.76 -0.92 1.73
CA ALA A 189 -8.26 -1.29 0.42
C ALA A 189 -8.54 -2.80 0.40
N ILE A 190 -9.78 -3.16 0.11
CA ILE A 190 -10.24 -4.54 0.03
C ILE A 190 -10.28 -4.93 -1.43
N VAL A 191 -9.76 -6.10 -1.78
CA VAL A 191 -9.97 -6.69 -3.10
C VAL A 191 -11.38 -7.27 -3.14
N VAL A 192 -12.26 -6.70 -3.96
CA VAL A 192 -13.70 -7.01 -4.01
C VAL A 192 -14.12 -7.80 -5.26
N GLY A 193 -13.16 -8.41 -5.96
CA GLY A 193 -13.39 -9.30 -7.11
C GLY A 193 -12.44 -9.11 -8.29
N GLN A 194 -12.64 -9.95 -9.32
CA GLN A 194 -11.97 -9.90 -10.63
C GLN A 194 -12.81 -9.15 -11.67
N TRP A 195 -12.17 -8.49 -12.63
CA TRP A 195 -12.87 -7.60 -13.57
C TRP A 195 -13.66 -8.36 -14.65
N HIS A 196 -13.33 -9.64 -14.84
CA HIS A 196 -13.93 -10.49 -15.89
C HIS A 196 -15.47 -10.61 -15.76
N ASP A 197 -16.04 -10.46 -14.56
CA ASP A 197 -17.50 -10.57 -14.35
C ASP A 197 -18.28 -9.27 -14.60
N ILE A 198 -17.65 -8.09 -14.46
CA ILE A 198 -18.34 -6.78 -14.61
C ILE A 198 -18.63 -6.46 -16.09
N HIS A 199 -17.98 -7.16 -17.02
CA HIS A 199 -18.22 -7.00 -18.45
C HIS A 199 -19.56 -7.56 -18.93
N THR A 200 -20.29 -8.29 -18.08
CA THR A 200 -21.67 -8.69 -18.37
C THR A 200 -22.66 -7.62 -17.86
N LYS A 201 -22.81 -6.53 -18.63
CA LYS A 201 -23.94 -5.56 -18.54
C LYS A 201 -24.08 -4.68 -17.27
N THR A 202 -23.21 -4.75 -16.28
CA THR A 202 -23.38 -4.10 -14.96
C THR A 202 -22.40 -2.96 -14.66
N THR A 203 -21.79 -2.31 -15.66
CA THR A 203 -21.00 -1.11 -15.37
C THR A 203 -21.89 -0.01 -14.78
N PRO A 204 -21.61 0.47 -13.56
CA PRO A 204 -22.47 1.45 -12.93
C PRO A 204 -22.39 2.80 -13.65
N ASP A 205 -23.56 3.39 -13.88
CA ASP A 205 -23.73 4.64 -14.62
C ASP A 205 -22.92 5.81 -13.98
N PRO A 206 -22.16 6.59 -14.76
CA PRO A 206 -21.51 7.82 -14.31
C PRO A 206 -22.45 8.89 -13.71
N SER A 207 -23.77 8.82 -13.86
CA SER A 207 -24.72 9.68 -13.13
C SER A 207 -24.80 9.35 -11.62
N HIS A 208 -24.32 8.17 -11.20
CA HIS A 208 -24.44 7.65 -9.84
C HIS A 208 -23.23 7.89 -8.92
N LYS A 209 -22.25 8.68 -9.39
CA LYS A 209 -20.91 8.86 -8.77
C LYS A 209 -20.88 9.34 -7.32
N LYS A 210 -21.96 9.95 -6.81
CA LYS A 210 -21.99 10.55 -5.45
C LYS A 210 -22.97 9.89 -4.50
N ALA A 211 -23.86 9.04 -5.00
CA ALA A 211 -24.90 8.43 -4.18
C ALA A 211 -24.31 7.27 -3.36
N LEU A 212 -24.55 7.29 -2.06
CA LEU A 212 -24.28 6.15 -1.18
C LEU A 212 -25.35 5.08 -1.42
N ARG A 213 -24.95 3.86 -1.76
CA ARG A 213 -25.87 2.76 -2.14
C ARG A 213 -25.51 1.46 -1.42
N ARG A 214 -26.47 0.55 -1.30
CA ARG A 214 -26.17 -0.82 -0.86
C ARG A 214 -25.23 -1.50 -1.85
N ILE A 215 -24.47 -2.48 -1.36
CA ILE A 215 -23.64 -3.33 -2.21
C ILE A 215 -24.54 -3.98 -3.27
N ASN A 216 -24.07 -3.99 -4.51
CA ASN A 216 -24.75 -4.66 -5.60
C ASN A 216 -24.27 -6.11 -5.67
N HIS A 217 -25.07 -7.05 -5.17
CA HIS A 217 -24.77 -8.49 -5.18
C HIS A 217 -24.38 -9.00 -6.58
N ALA A 218 -25.01 -8.50 -7.64
CA ALA A 218 -24.72 -8.94 -9.00
C ALA A 218 -23.38 -8.40 -9.54
N ALA A 219 -22.86 -7.31 -8.97
CA ALA A 219 -21.58 -6.72 -9.41
C ALA A 219 -20.42 -7.08 -8.49
N PHE A 220 -20.69 -7.34 -7.21
CA PHE A 220 -19.70 -7.64 -6.17
C PHE A 220 -20.21 -8.78 -5.27
N PRO A 221 -20.38 -9.99 -5.82
CA PRO A 221 -20.98 -11.12 -5.09
C PRO A 221 -20.17 -11.48 -3.84
N GLU A 222 -18.85 -11.60 -3.96
CA GLU A 222 -17.96 -11.94 -2.83
C GLU A 222 -18.09 -10.95 -1.66
N LEU A 223 -18.16 -9.65 -1.96
CA LEU A 223 -18.31 -8.62 -0.92
C LEU A 223 -19.70 -8.68 -0.27
N ALA A 224 -20.73 -9.01 -1.03
CA ALA A 224 -22.09 -9.10 -0.54
C ALA A 224 -22.29 -10.35 0.33
N GLU A 225 -21.75 -11.50 -0.10
CA GLU A 225 -21.72 -12.74 0.68
C GLU A 225 -20.98 -12.53 2.00
N TRP A 226 -19.82 -11.85 1.98
CA TRP A 226 -19.09 -11.53 3.20
C TRP A 226 -19.87 -10.61 4.14
N GLU A 227 -20.57 -9.60 3.62
CA GLU A 227 -21.46 -8.72 4.43
C GLU A 227 -22.56 -9.53 5.11
N GLU A 228 -23.16 -10.51 4.42
CA GLU A 228 -24.22 -11.35 4.97
C GLU A 228 -23.69 -12.31 6.04
N GLU A 229 -22.56 -12.97 5.76
CA GLU A 229 -21.94 -13.93 6.69
C GLU A 229 -21.46 -13.26 7.99
N HIS A 230 -20.99 -12.01 7.89
CA HIS A 230 -20.44 -11.27 9.03
C HIS A 230 -21.35 -10.14 9.51
N ALA A 231 -22.64 -10.16 9.17
CA ALA A 231 -23.57 -9.07 9.47
C ALA A 231 -23.61 -8.72 10.97
N ASP A 232 -23.55 -9.73 11.84
CA ASP A 232 -23.64 -9.55 13.29
C ASP A 232 -22.37 -8.93 13.89
N ASP A 233 -21.20 -9.25 13.34
CA ASP A 233 -19.90 -8.77 13.82
C ASP A 233 -19.39 -7.53 13.09
N LEU A 234 -20.07 -7.14 12.00
CA LEU A 234 -19.63 -6.06 11.12
C LEU A 234 -19.41 -4.75 11.88
N GLN A 235 -20.32 -4.39 12.78
CA GLN A 235 -20.17 -3.19 13.60
C GLN A 235 -18.94 -3.27 14.51
N THR A 236 -18.69 -4.43 15.13
CA THR A 236 -17.53 -4.66 16.00
C THR A 236 -16.22 -4.53 15.23
N LEU A 237 -16.16 -5.09 14.02
CA LEU A 237 -14.98 -5.06 13.17
C LEU A 237 -14.72 -3.67 12.55
N TRP A 238 -15.77 -2.95 12.14
CA TRP A 238 -15.61 -1.70 11.36
C TRP A 238 -15.54 -0.43 12.21
N LEU A 239 -16.25 -0.40 13.34
CA LEU A 239 -16.40 0.81 14.15
C LEU A 239 -15.07 1.37 14.70
N PRO A 240 -14.08 0.56 15.13
CA PRO A 240 -12.78 1.07 15.59
C PRO A 240 -12.07 1.92 14.52
N PHE A 241 -12.16 1.49 13.27
CA PHE A 241 -11.57 2.19 12.12
C PHE A 241 -12.32 3.49 11.80
N GLN A 242 -13.65 3.43 11.78
CA GLN A 242 -14.48 4.59 11.47
C GLN A 242 -14.29 5.72 12.50
N LYS A 243 -14.20 5.38 13.80
CA LYS A 243 -13.93 6.35 14.88
C LYS A 243 -12.57 7.05 14.72
N ARG A 244 -11.59 6.36 14.14
CA ARG A 244 -10.25 6.87 13.87
C ARG A 244 -10.13 7.59 12.52
N GLY A 245 -11.21 7.67 11.74
CA GLY A 245 -11.20 8.28 10.40
C GLY A 245 -10.50 7.45 9.33
N VAL A 246 -10.30 6.14 9.57
CA VAL A 246 -9.73 5.23 8.57
C VAL A 246 -10.75 5.00 7.45
N ARG A 247 -10.31 5.19 6.21
CA ARG A 247 -11.16 5.05 5.02
C ARG A 247 -11.08 3.64 4.44
N PHE A 248 -12.21 3.10 4.03
CA PHE A 248 -12.28 1.81 3.35
C PHE A 248 -12.55 1.99 1.86
N PHE A 249 -11.79 1.28 1.05
CA PHE A 249 -11.91 1.29 -0.40
C PHE A 249 -12.08 -0.13 -0.93
N GLY A 250 -12.86 -0.30 -1.99
CA GLY A 250 -12.85 -1.50 -2.82
C GLY A 250 -11.92 -1.31 -4.01
N LYS A 251 -11.06 -2.30 -4.27
CA LYS A 251 -10.16 -2.41 -5.44
C LYS A 251 -10.52 -3.69 -6.22
N MET A 252 -10.35 -3.63 -7.54
CA MET A 252 -10.42 -4.80 -8.42
C MET A 252 -9.00 -5.26 -8.76
N ILE A 253 -8.76 -6.57 -8.85
CA ILE A 253 -7.41 -7.15 -9.05
C ILE A 253 -6.71 -6.54 -10.29
N GLU A 254 -7.43 -6.42 -11.39
CA GLU A 254 -6.87 -6.03 -12.70
C GLU A 254 -6.75 -4.52 -12.93
N ARG A 255 -7.25 -3.67 -12.01
CA ARG A 255 -7.23 -2.22 -12.19
C ARG A 255 -6.31 -1.52 -11.19
N SER A 256 -5.61 -0.52 -11.68
CA SER A 256 -4.94 0.46 -10.84
C SER A 256 -5.97 1.41 -10.22
N GLY A 257 -5.94 1.52 -8.88
CA GLY A 257 -6.74 2.49 -8.12
C GLY A 257 -8.00 1.92 -7.46
N TYR A 258 -8.66 2.79 -6.70
CA TYR A 258 -9.90 2.47 -5.98
C TYR A 258 -11.11 2.59 -6.89
N VAL A 259 -12.01 1.61 -6.76
CA VAL A 259 -13.23 1.46 -7.55
C VAL A 259 -14.42 1.99 -6.76
N MET A 260 -14.40 1.82 -5.44
CA MET A 260 -15.42 2.37 -4.55
C MET A 260 -14.85 2.72 -3.18
N GLU A 261 -15.53 3.62 -2.47
CA GLU A 261 -15.40 3.86 -1.05
C GLU A 261 -16.52 3.10 -0.33
N LEU A 262 -16.18 2.41 0.75
CA LEU A 262 -17.10 1.63 1.57
C LEU A 262 -17.40 2.36 2.88
N THR A 263 -18.65 2.32 3.31
CA THR A 263 -19.12 2.99 4.52
C THR A 263 -20.11 2.10 5.26
N LEU A 264 -19.90 1.92 6.56
CA LEU A 264 -20.86 1.26 7.43
C LEU A 264 -22.00 2.23 7.82
N LYS A 265 -23.25 1.81 7.63
CA LYS A 265 -24.44 2.54 8.10
C LYS A 265 -25.53 1.56 8.54
N LYS A 266 -26.05 1.74 9.75
CA LYS A 266 -27.11 0.86 10.33
C LYS A 266 -26.75 -0.64 10.21
N ASN A 267 -25.53 -0.98 10.61
CA ASN A 267 -24.96 -2.33 10.57
C ASN A 267 -24.90 -2.99 9.19
N ARG A 268 -24.78 -2.18 8.13
CA ARG A 268 -24.74 -2.64 6.75
C ARG A 268 -23.75 -1.84 5.93
N LEU A 269 -23.12 -2.47 4.96
CA LEU A 269 -22.16 -1.83 4.08
C LEU A 269 -22.85 -1.11 2.94
N TYR A 270 -22.36 0.09 2.69
CA TYR A 270 -22.74 0.92 1.56
C TYR A 270 -21.50 1.28 0.75
N MET A 271 -21.68 1.40 -0.55
CA MET A 271 -20.64 1.78 -1.49
C MET A 271 -20.92 3.13 -2.14
N ARG A 272 -19.86 3.85 -2.46
CA ARG A 272 -19.84 5.04 -3.31
C ARG A 272 -18.73 4.88 -4.34
N LEU A 273 -19.02 5.06 -5.62
CA LEU A 273 -18.06 4.80 -6.69
C LEU A 273 -17.01 5.92 -6.81
N CYS A 274 -15.73 5.55 -6.94
CA CYS A 274 -14.61 6.48 -7.09
C CYS A 274 -14.40 6.94 -8.56
N HIS A 275 -13.71 8.06 -8.76
CA HIS A 275 -13.48 8.68 -10.09
C HIS A 275 -12.15 8.22 -10.74
N PRO A 276 -12.03 8.03 -12.08
CA PRO A 276 -13.05 7.96 -13.12
C PRO A 276 -13.21 6.54 -13.68
N PHE A 277 -14.40 5.96 -13.53
CA PHE A 277 -14.84 4.88 -14.43
C PHE A 277 -14.94 5.43 -15.86
N LYS A 278 -13.95 5.19 -16.71
CA LYS A 278 -14.02 5.60 -18.12
C LYS A 278 -14.95 4.65 -18.91
N ARG A 279 -16.05 5.24 -19.42
CA ARG A 279 -17.06 4.86 -20.44
C ARG A 279 -18.07 3.71 -20.11
N PRO A 280 -19.39 3.96 -20.21
CA PRO A 280 -20.43 2.94 -20.08
C PRO A 280 -20.92 2.39 -21.44
N ARG A 281 -21.32 1.12 -21.47
CA ARG A 281 -22.43 0.65 -22.33
C ARG A 281 -23.53 0.18 -21.36
N VAL A 282 -24.58 1.00 -21.23
CA VAL A 282 -25.89 0.75 -20.60
C VAL A 282 -25.90 -0.06 -19.29
N CYS A 283 -26.24 0.60 -18.18
CA CYS A 283 -26.41 0.00 -16.86
C CYS A 283 -27.64 -0.94 -16.81
N SER A 284 -27.44 -2.22 -16.51
CA SER A 284 -28.50 -3.21 -16.29
C SER A 284 -29.47 -2.85 -15.16
N HIS A 285 -29.04 -2.06 -14.17
CA HIS A 285 -29.86 -1.67 -13.03
C HIS A 285 -31.03 -0.73 -13.42
N CYS A 286 -30.85 0.09 -14.46
CA CYS A 286 -31.92 0.95 -14.99
C CYS A 286 -32.99 0.18 -15.79
N LYS A 287 -32.74 -1.09 -16.15
CA LYS A 287 -33.78 -1.95 -16.73
C LYS A 287 -34.72 -2.52 -15.68
N ALA A 288 -34.23 -2.78 -14.46
CA ALA A 288 -35.01 -3.43 -13.40
C ALA A 288 -35.98 -2.49 -12.65
N ILE A 289 -35.82 -1.17 -12.78
CA ILE A 289 -36.68 -0.15 -12.12
C ILE A 289 -37.76 0.39 -13.09
N ARG A 290 -37.72 0.01 -14.38
CA ARG A 290 -38.68 0.45 -15.41
C ARG A 290 -39.73 -0.61 -15.77
N THR A 291 -39.81 -1.68 -15.00
CA THR A 291 -40.83 -2.74 -15.09
C THR A 291 -41.44 -2.92 -13.72
#